data_AF-A0A1Y4HGL2-F1
#
_entry.id   AF-A0A1Y4HGL2-F1
#
_cell.length_a   1.000
_cell.length_b   1.000
_cell.length_c   1.000
_cell.angle_alpha   90.00
_cell.angle_beta   90.00
_cell.angle_gamma   90.00
#
_symmetry.space_group_name_H-M   'P 1'
#
loop_
_entity.id
_entity.type
_entity.pdbx_description
1 polymer ?
#
loop_
_entity_poly.entity_id
_entity_poly.type
_entity_poly.pdbx_seq_one_letter_code
_entity_poly.pdbx_strand_id
1 'polypeptide(L)'
;MPNNNLGKRGNMAMADVDISGVKDSFVAHSKINTETDKGADVAEFSYLKSATERIFTTYVDEKYPRYHDTEAKILEDIAAQISDRNVDGVINLYSELPCCQSCSNIILEFRRMFPNIMLNIFVE
;
A
#
# COMPACT_ATOMS: atom_id res chain seq x y z
N MET A 1 0.16 29.50 9.18
CA MET A 1 0.57 28.23 8.53
C MET A 1 -0.09 27.10 9.30
N PRO A 2 -1.01 26.32 8.70
CA PRO A 2 -1.61 25.19 9.41
C PRO A 2 -0.54 24.12 9.63
N ASN A 3 -0.48 23.66 10.86
CA ASN A 3 0.55 22.79 11.43
C ASN A 3 0.28 21.33 11.00
N ASN A 4 0.69 20.96 9.78
CA ASN A 4 0.54 19.60 9.23
C ASN A 4 1.50 18.62 9.92
N ASN A 5 1.15 18.19 11.14
CA ASN A 5 1.82 17.10 11.87
C ASN A 5 1.15 15.75 11.55
N LEU A 6 1.09 15.34 10.28
CA LEU A 6 0.57 14.02 9.92
C LEU A 6 1.52 12.91 10.44
N GLY A 7 2.83 13.10 10.30
CA GLY A 7 3.85 12.17 10.81
C GLY A 7 3.91 12.01 12.34
N LYS A 8 3.19 12.83 13.14
CA LYS A 8 3.13 12.66 14.61
C LYS A 8 1.94 11.83 15.09
N ARG A 9 1.11 11.31 14.17
CA ARG A 9 -0.17 10.68 14.54
C ARG A 9 -0.45 9.34 13.87
N GLY A 10 0.41 8.80 13.02
CA GLY A 10 0.21 7.50 12.36
C GLY A 10 1.47 7.04 11.63
N ASN A 11 1.37 5.91 10.94
CA ASN A 11 2.41 5.44 10.02
C ASN A 11 2.10 6.00 8.63
N MET A 12 3.11 6.46 7.91
CA MET A 12 3.04 6.80 6.50
C MET A 12 3.88 5.81 5.68
N ALA A 13 3.39 5.48 4.49
CA ALA A 13 4.19 4.84 3.46
C ALA A 13 3.96 5.55 2.12
N MET A 14 4.94 5.47 1.25
CA MET A 14 4.92 6.00 -0.11
C MET A 14 5.47 4.95 -1.07
N ALA A 15 4.98 4.90 -2.29
CA ALA A 15 5.57 4.08 -3.34
C ALA A 15 5.77 4.90 -4.61
N ASP A 16 6.97 4.78 -5.18
CA ASP A 16 7.25 5.18 -6.56
C ASP A 16 7.11 3.98 -7.47
N VAL A 17 6.37 4.14 -8.56
CA VAL A 17 5.96 3.05 -9.44
C VAL A 17 6.34 3.38 -10.88
N ASP A 18 7.11 2.48 -11.47
CA ASP A 18 7.46 2.48 -12.88
C ASP A 18 6.89 1.21 -13.53
N ILE A 19 5.58 1.27 -13.81
CA ILE A 19 4.81 0.21 -14.49
C ILE A 19 3.91 0.89 -15.53
N SER A 20 3.95 0.40 -16.76
CA SER A 20 3.12 0.96 -17.84
C SER A 20 1.62 0.83 -17.52
N GLY A 21 0.91 1.97 -17.52
CA GLY A 21 -0.54 2.03 -17.30
C GLY A 21 -0.98 2.11 -15.84
N VAL A 22 -0.03 2.21 -14.90
CA VAL A 22 -0.29 2.44 -13.47
C VAL A 22 0.14 3.86 -13.11
N LYS A 23 -0.51 4.47 -12.11
CA LYS A 23 -0.07 5.75 -11.53
C LYS A 23 1.39 5.65 -11.04
N ASP A 24 2.13 6.73 -11.12
CA ASP A 24 3.57 6.80 -10.80
C ASP A 24 3.87 6.89 -9.30
N SER A 25 2.94 7.42 -8.49
CA SER A 25 3.16 7.63 -7.07
C SER A 25 1.94 7.33 -6.22
N PHE A 26 2.16 6.69 -5.07
CA PHE A 26 1.13 6.33 -4.11
C PHE A 26 1.56 6.73 -2.70
N VAL A 27 0.60 7.13 -1.87
CA VAL A 27 0.83 7.43 -0.46
C VAL A 27 -0.28 6.81 0.37
N ALA A 28 0.05 6.23 1.51
CA ALA A 28 -0.94 5.72 2.45
C ALA A 28 -0.63 6.19 3.86
N HIS A 29 -1.69 6.33 4.66
CA HIS A 29 -1.57 6.65 6.06
C HIS A 29 -2.42 5.69 6.89
N SER A 30 -1.89 5.20 8.02
CA SER A 30 -2.55 4.14 8.81
C SER A 30 -3.92 4.55 9.37
N LYS A 31 -4.13 5.86 9.58
CA LYS A 31 -5.41 6.43 10.08
C LYS A 31 -6.35 6.97 9.00
N ILE A 32 -5.94 6.97 7.73
CA ILE A 32 -6.76 7.42 6.61
C ILE A 32 -7.13 6.18 5.81
N ASN A 33 -8.37 5.72 5.96
CA ASN A 33 -8.91 4.53 5.34
C ASN A 33 -9.95 4.85 4.28
N THR A 34 -10.58 6.03 4.32
CA THR A 34 -11.57 6.50 3.34
C THR A 34 -11.38 7.98 3.00
N GLU A 35 -11.99 8.44 1.90
CA GLU A 35 -12.01 9.85 1.47
C GLU A 35 -12.69 10.79 2.48
N THR A 36 -13.49 10.25 3.39
CA THR A 36 -14.19 11.00 4.43
C THR A 36 -13.39 11.14 5.72
N ASP A 37 -12.25 10.46 5.84
CA ASP A 37 -11.41 10.55 7.02
C ASP A 37 -10.74 11.93 7.13
N LYS A 38 -10.56 12.41 8.36
CA LYS A 38 -9.94 13.71 8.60
C LYS A 38 -8.50 13.73 8.09
N GLY A 39 -8.22 14.63 7.16
CA GLY A 39 -6.92 14.71 6.49
C GLY A 39 -6.82 13.82 5.26
N ALA A 40 -7.91 13.29 4.73
CA ALA A 40 -7.90 12.69 3.39
C ALA A 40 -7.75 13.75 2.26
N ASP A 41 -7.99 15.03 2.57
CA ASP A 41 -7.94 16.16 1.64
C ASP A 41 -6.52 16.72 1.39
N VAL A 42 -5.51 16.25 2.13
CA VAL A 42 -4.12 16.74 2.02
C VAL A 42 -3.28 16.01 0.98
N ALA A 43 -3.69 14.83 0.52
CA ALA A 43 -3.03 14.09 -0.55
C ALA A 43 -3.99 13.05 -1.16
N GLU A 44 -3.64 12.50 -2.32
CA GLU A 44 -4.37 11.39 -2.93
C GLU A 44 -3.93 10.07 -2.29
N PHE A 45 -4.53 9.71 -1.17
CA PHE A 45 -4.18 8.50 -0.42
C PHE A 45 -4.71 7.22 -1.07
N SER A 46 -3.91 6.15 -1.01
CA SER A 46 -4.41 4.79 -1.15
C SER A 46 -5.22 4.41 0.09
N TYR A 47 -6.49 4.12 -0.14
CA TYR A 47 -7.47 3.80 0.88
C TYR A 47 -7.57 2.31 1.16
N LEU A 48 -8.27 1.96 2.23
CA LEU A 48 -8.58 0.57 2.54
C LEU A 48 -9.60 0.04 1.53
N LYS A 49 -9.21 -0.91 0.69
CA LYS A 49 -10.17 -1.60 -0.21
C LYS A 49 -11.19 -2.40 0.61
N SER A 50 -12.44 -2.40 0.14
CA SER A 50 -13.52 -3.16 0.75
C SER A 50 -13.28 -4.67 0.63
N ALA A 51 -13.93 -5.48 1.46
CA ALA A 51 -13.69 -6.93 1.47
C ALA A 51 -13.94 -7.61 0.11
N THR A 52 -14.82 -7.05 -0.73
CA THR A 52 -15.14 -7.56 -2.07
C THR A 52 -14.18 -7.10 -3.16
N GLU A 53 -13.38 -6.06 -2.90
CA GLU A 53 -12.43 -5.47 -3.85
C GLU A 53 -10.98 -5.86 -3.55
N ARG A 54 -10.72 -6.47 -2.40
CA ARG A 54 -9.38 -6.94 -2.02
C ARG A 54 -8.92 -8.04 -2.96
N ILE A 55 -7.71 -7.87 -3.46
CA ILE A 55 -7.04 -8.79 -4.36
C ILE A 55 -6.21 -9.79 -3.55
N PHE A 56 -5.59 -9.34 -2.46
CA PHE A 56 -4.72 -10.18 -1.65
C PHE A 56 -5.41 -10.70 -0.39
N THR A 57 -4.97 -11.87 0.07
CA THR A 57 -5.45 -12.49 1.31
C THR A 57 -4.35 -12.45 2.38
N THR A 58 -4.70 -12.11 3.62
CA THR A 58 -3.76 -12.16 4.75
C THR A 58 -3.87 -13.51 5.45
N TYR A 59 -2.81 -14.33 5.43
CA TYR A 59 -2.80 -15.65 6.08
C TYR A 59 -2.45 -15.64 7.57
N VAL A 60 -2.03 -14.49 8.14
CA VAL A 60 -1.56 -14.42 9.53
C VAL A 60 -2.73 -14.04 10.44
N ASP A 61 -3.20 -15.03 11.20
CA ASP A 61 -4.24 -14.97 12.24
C ASP A 61 -5.50 -14.19 11.83
N GLU A 62 -6.61 -14.92 11.62
CA GLU A 62 -7.97 -14.34 11.42
C GLU A 62 -8.36 -13.31 12.49
N LYS A 63 -7.64 -13.30 13.63
CA LYS A 63 -7.81 -12.39 14.75
C LYS A 63 -7.35 -10.95 14.47
N TYR A 64 -6.38 -10.72 13.58
CA TYR A 64 -5.86 -9.37 13.27
C TYR A 64 -5.49 -9.18 11.79
N PRO A 65 -6.50 -9.14 10.90
CA PRO A 65 -6.26 -8.90 9.48
C PRO A 65 -5.53 -7.56 9.24
N ARG A 66 -4.41 -7.60 8.52
CA ARG A 66 -3.46 -6.48 8.35
C ARG A 66 -3.78 -5.56 7.16
N TYR A 67 -5.02 -5.54 6.67
CA TYR A 67 -5.42 -4.73 5.52
C TYR A 67 -5.34 -3.21 5.78
N HIS A 68 -5.33 -2.80 7.04
CA HIS A 68 -5.19 -1.39 7.43
C HIS A 68 -3.76 -0.86 7.35
N ASP A 69 -2.79 -1.75 7.19
CA ASP A 69 -1.38 -1.38 7.06
C ASP A 69 -1.18 -0.56 5.79
N THR A 70 -0.29 0.43 5.86
CA THR A 70 -0.08 1.41 4.78
C THR A 70 0.40 0.74 3.49
N GLU A 71 1.27 -0.25 3.62
CA GLU A 71 1.83 -1.04 2.53
C GLU A 71 0.76 -1.91 1.88
N ALA A 72 -0.18 -2.43 2.69
CA ALA A 72 -1.31 -3.22 2.17
C ALA A 72 -2.20 -2.36 1.27
N LYS A 73 -2.55 -1.14 1.73
CA LYS A 73 -3.37 -0.20 0.95
C LYS A 73 -2.71 0.15 -0.37
N ILE A 74 -1.41 0.47 -0.35
CA ILE A 74 -0.65 0.83 -1.56
C ILE A 74 -0.59 -0.34 -2.54
N LEU A 75 -0.20 -1.53 -2.09
CA LEU A 75 -0.05 -2.69 -2.97
C LEU A 75 -1.38 -3.14 -3.57
N GLU A 76 -2.48 -3.09 -2.80
CA GLU A 76 -3.84 -3.34 -3.31
C GLU A 76 -4.25 -2.32 -4.37
N ASP A 77 -3.91 -1.04 -4.17
CA ASP A 77 -4.26 0.03 -5.09
C ASP A 77 -3.48 -0.04 -6.41
N ILE A 78 -2.19 -0.37 -6.33
CA ILE A 78 -1.35 -0.68 -7.50
C ILE A 78 -1.90 -1.89 -8.25
N ALA A 79 -2.18 -2.99 -7.54
CA ALA A 79 -2.67 -4.23 -8.14
C ALA A 79 -4.01 -4.05 -8.85
N ALA A 80 -4.89 -3.18 -8.34
CA ALA A 80 -6.17 -2.86 -8.96
C ALA A 80 -6.04 -2.11 -10.30
N GLN A 81 -4.90 -1.47 -10.56
CA GLN A 81 -4.62 -0.75 -11.81
C GLN A 81 -3.90 -1.62 -12.85
N ILE A 82 -3.36 -2.78 -12.45
CA ILE A 82 -2.68 -3.68 -13.36
C ILE A 82 -3.69 -4.62 -14.04
N SER A 83 -3.78 -4.52 -15.36
CA SER A 83 -4.64 -5.39 -16.17
C SER A 83 -3.93 -6.66 -16.66
N ASP A 84 -2.63 -6.60 -16.94
CA ASP A 84 -1.80 -7.75 -17.32
C ASP A 84 -0.86 -8.15 -16.18
N ARG A 85 -1.01 -9.39 -15.71
CA ARG A 85 -0.19 -9.94 -14.61
C ARG A 85 1.26 -10.21 -15.01
N ASN A 86 1.57 -10.24 -16.30
CA ASN A 86 2.93 -10.43 -16.81
C ASN A 86 3.66 -9.10 -17.06
N VAL A 87 3.06 -7.96 -16.71
CA VAL A 87 3.68 -6.65 -16.90
C VAL A 87 5.02 -6.56 -16.15
N ASP A 88 6.03 -6.03 -16.83
CA ASP A 88 7.32 -5.70 -16.23
C ASP A 88 7.26 -4.33 -15.56
N GLY A 89 8.04 -4.14 -14.49
CA GLY A 89 8.20 -2.83 -13.89
C GLY A 89 8.92 -2.85 -12.56
N VAL A 90 9.02 -1.69 -11.94
CA VAL A 90 9.70 -1.50 -10.66
C VAL A 90 8.79 -0.74 -9.70
N ILE A 91 8.74 -1.19 -8.45
CA ILE A 91 8.07 -0.49 -7.35
C ILE A 91 9.10 -0.28 -6.26
N ASN A 92 9.29 0.98 -5.85
CA ASN A 92 10.10 1.35 -4.69
C ASN A 92 9.15 1.78 -3.58
N LEU A 93 8.94 0.90 -2.60
CA LEU A 93 8.06 1.13 -1.46
C LEU A 93 8.88 1.62 -0.27
N TYR A 94 8.55 2.80 0.25
CA TYR A 94 9.15 3.44 1.42
C TYR A 94 8.13 3.42 2.56
N SER A 95 8.51 2.90 3.73
CA SER A 95 7.64 2.85 4.92
C SER A 95 8.39 3.38 6.14
N GLU A 96 7.70 4.16 6.98
CA GLU A 96 8.23 4.67 8.26
C GLU A 96 8.32 3.56 9.34
N LEU A 97 7.71 2.40 9.10
CA LEU A 97 7.80 1.27 10.01
C LEU A 97 8.23 0.02 9.25
N PRO A 98 9.01 -0.88 9.89
CA PRO A 98 9.33 -2.15 9.28
C PRO A 98 8.04 -2.92 9.02
N CYS A 99 7.89 -3.41 7.80
CA CYS A 99 6.87 -4.39 7.47
C CYS A 99 6.99 -5.54 8.47
N CYS A 100 6.05 -5.66 9.41
CA CYS A 100 6.05 -6.70 10.42
C CYS A 100 6.05 -8.06 9.72
N GLN A 101 6.55 -9.13 10.36
CA GLN A 101 6.48 -10.47 9.77
C GLN A 101 5.03 -10.92 9.43
N SER A 102 4.01 -10.28 10.02
CA SER A 102 2.61 -10.45 9.62
C SER A 102 2.21 -9.70 8.34
N CYS A 103 2.85 -8.57 8.02
CA CYS A 103 2.69 -7.82 6.76
C CYS A 103 3.33 -8.55 5.57
N SER A 104 4.30 -9.44 5.84
CA SER A 104 5.02 -10.22 4.82
C SER A 104 4.10 -10.94 3.85
N ASN A 105 2.88 -11.31 4.26
CA ASN A 105 2.02 -12.10 3.40
C ASN A 105 1.51 -11.36 2.16
N ILE A 106 1.14 -10.08 2.29
CA ILE A 106 0.65 -9.30 1.14
C ILE A 106 1.80 -9.04 0.15
N ILE A 107 3.00 -8.75 0.66
CA ILE A 107 4.20 -8.62 -0.18
C ILE A 107 4.48 -9.91 -0.93
N LEU A 108 4.35 -11.07 -0.26
CA LEU A 108 4.56 -12.38 -0.88
C LEU A 108 3.46 -12.74 -1.89
N GLU A 109 2.20 -12.40 -1.62
CA GLU A 109 1.09 -12.55 -2.56
C GLU A 109 1.30 -11.65 -3.79
N PHE A 110 1.67 -10.38 -3.59
CA PHE A 110 1.97 -9.43 -4.67
C PHE A 110 3.07 -9.98 -5.58
N ARG A 111 4.20 -10.40 -5.01
CA ARG A 111 5.32 -10.99 -5.77
C ARG A 111 4.95 -12.26 -6.52
N ARG A 112 4.04 -13.08 -5.97
CA ARG A 112 3.51 -14.27 -6.66
C ARG A 112 2.57 -13.91 -7.80
N MET A 113 1.78 -12.86 -7.62
CA MET A 113 0.79 -12.41 -8.59
C MET A 113 1.43 -11.68 -9.78
N PHE A 114 2.50 -10.93 -9.52
CA PHE A 114 3.22 -10.10 -10.49
C PHE A 114 4.72 -10.45 -10.47
N PRO A 115 5.12 -11.60 -11.02
CA PRO A 115 6.49 -12.10 -10.91
C PRO A 115 7.53 -11.25 -11.65
N ASN A 116 7.09 -10.46 -12.63
CA ASN A 116 7.96 -9.60 -13.45
C ASN A 116 8.12 -8.19 -12.87
N ILE A 117 7.45 -7.88 -11.76
CA ILE A 117 7.54 -6.59 -11.09
C ILE A 117 8.56 -6.68 -9.95
N MET A 118 9.60 -5.85 -10.03
CA MET A 118 10.61 -5.73 -9.00
C MET A 118 10.09 -4.86 -7.85
N LEU A 119 9.72 -5.47 -6.73
CA LEU A 119 9.28 -4.78 -5.52
C LEU A 119 10.42 -4.60 -4.52
N ASN A 120 10.97 -3.39 -4.46
CA ASN A 120 11.97 -2.94 -3.49
C ASN A 120 11.28 -2.32 -2.28
N ILE A 121 11.81 -2.60 -1.08
CA ILE A 121 11.25 -2.11 0.18
C ILE A 121 12.35 -1.40 0.96
N PHE A 122 12.09 -0.14 1.31
CA PHE A 122 12.95 0.72 2.08
C PHE A 122 12.23 1.09 3.38
N VAL A 123 12.94 0.97 4.50
CA VAL A 123 12.42 1.28 5.83
C VAL A 123 13.36 2.32 6.44
N GLU A 124 12.81 3.43 6.90
CA GLU A 124 13.55 4.53 7.55
C GLU A 124 13.15 4.72 9.02
#